data_AF-A0A938NDT3-F1
#
_entry.id   AF-A0A938NDT3-F1
#
_cell.length_a   1.000
_cell.length_b   1.000
_cell.length_c   1.000
_cell.angle_alpha   90.00
_cell.angle_beta   90.00
_cell.angle_gamma   90.00
#
_symmetry.space_group_name_H-M   'P 1'
#
loop_
_entity.id
_entity.type
_entity.pdbx_description
1 polymer ?
#
loop_
_entity_poly.entity_id
_entity_poly.type
_entity_poly.pdbx_seq_one_letter_code
_entity_poly.pdbx_strand_id
1 'polypeptide(L)' 'RTGEWGARIPADLMAGLAPGTPPADADEDGMADAWESARGLSPADPSDHATVMPSGYTAIEDYINGLAAALLP' A
#
# COMPACT_ATOMS: atom_id res chain seq x y z
N ARG A 1 -19.39 32.40 -29.75
CA ARG A 1 -18.54 31.68 -28.76
C ARG A 1 -19.48 30.87 -27.90
N THR A 2 -19.64 29.57 -28.16
CA THR A 2 -20.50 28.67 -27.36
C THR A 2 -19.56 27.83 -26.50
N GLY A 3 -19.23 28.34 -25.32
CA GLY A 3 -18.37 27.61 -24.38
C GLY A 3 -19.18 26.53 -23.69
N GLU A 4 -19.14 25.31 -24.21
CA GLU A 4 -19.59 24.13 -23.47
C GLU A 4 -18.51 23.76 -22.45
N TRP A 5 -18.78 24.03 -21.17
CA TRP A 5 -18.02 23.43 -20.08
C TRP A 5 -18.62 22.06 -19.76
N GLY A 6 -18.42 21.11 -20.69
CA GLY A 6 -18.75 19.70 -20.46
C GLY A 6 -17.64 19.04 -19.64
N ALA A 7 -17.99 18.45 -18.49
CA ALA A 7 -17.05 17.61 -17.77
C ALA A 7 -16.66 16.43 -18.66
N ARG A 8 -15.36 16.32 -19.00
CA ARG A 8 -14.84 15.12 -19.68
C ARG A 8 -14.68 14.04 -18.63
N ILE A 9 -15.76 13.35 -18.31
CA ILE A 9 -15.71 12.13 -17.52
C ILE A 9 -15.45 11.00 -18.51
N PRO A 10 -14.29 10.32 -18.45
CA PRO A 10 -14.06 9.12 -19.23
C PRO A 10 -15.16 8.09 -18.94
N ALA A 11 -15.60 7.34 -19.96
CA ALA A 11 -16.53 6.23 -19.75
C ALA A 11 -15.96 5.14 -18.83
N ASP A 12 -14.63 5.07 -18.75
CA ASP A 12 -13.88 4.23 -17.85
C ASP A 12 -12.82 5.08 -17.14
N LEU A 13 -12.97 5.23 -15.83
CA LEU A 13 -12.04 5.99 -14.98
C LEU A 13 -10.65 5.34 -14.90
N MET A 14 -10.54 4.07 -15.32
CA MET A 14 -9.27 3.32 -15.37
C MET A 14 -8.60 3.39 -16.74
N ALA A 15 -9.24 4.01 -17.75
CA ALA A 15 -8.69 4.10 -19.09
C ALA A 15 -7.36 4.87 -19.10
N GLY A 16 -6.28 4.18 -19.50
CA GLY A 16 -4.93 4.74 -19.56
C GLY A 16 -4.11 4.57 -18.28
N LEU A 17 -4.66 3.95 -17.24
CA LEU A 17 -3.93 3.53 -16.05
C LEU A 17 -3.44 2.09 -16.24
N ALA A 18 -2.13 1.88 -16.07
CA ALA A 18 -1.56 0.54 -15.97
C ALA A 18 -1.42 0.18 -14.48
N PRO A 19 -2.16 -0.81 -13.95
CA PRO A 19 -1.97 -1.23 -12.58
C PRO A 19 -0.58 -1.86 -12.41
N GLY A 20 0.12 -1.45 -11.35
CA GLY A 20 1.32 -2.14 -10.92
C GLY A 20 0.99 -3.53 -10.36
N THR A 21 1.99 -4.39 -10.23
CA THR A 21 1.86 -5.64 -9.49
C THR A 21 1.97 -5.34 -7.99
N PRO A 22 0.93 -5.57 -7.18
CA PRO A 22 1.05 -5.41 -5.73
C PRO A 22 2.03 -6.47 -5.16
N PRO A 23 2.69 -6.18 -4.03
CA PRO A 23 3.44 -7.19 -3.31
C PRO A 23 2.52 -8.32 -2.83
N ALA A 24 3.11 -9.50 -2.57
CA ALA A 24 2.39 -10.60 -1.93
C ALA A 24 2.14 -10.28 -0.45
N ASP A 25 0.93 -10.61 0.00
CA ASP A 25 0.38 -10.43 1.34
C ASP A 25 -0.49 -11.68 1.59
N ALA A 26 0.07 -12.68 2.28
CA ALA A 26 -0.50 -14.02 2.37
C ALA A 26 -1.55 -14.18 3.47
N ASP A 27 -1.53 -13.34 4.50
CA ASP A 27 -2.54 -13.31 5.57
C ASP A 27 -3.52 -12.13 5.46
N GLU A 28 -3.38 -11.32 4.41
CA GLU A 28 -4.28 -10.22 4.04
C GLU A 28 -4.37 -9.12 5.11
N ASP A 29 -3.27 -8.90 5.83
CA ASP A 29 -3.20 -7.92 6.92
C ASP A 29 -2.76 -6.51 6.46
N GLY A 30 -2.37 -6.40 5.19
CA GLY A 30 -1.95 -5.16 4.56
C GLY A 30 -0.45 -4.89 4.59
N MET A 31 0.37 -5.82 5.09
CA MET A 31 1.82 -5.82 4.99
C MET A 31 2.30 -6.75 3.86
N ALA A 32 3.54 -6.59 3.42
CA ALA A 32 4.11 -7.46 2.39
C ALA A 32 4.91 -8.60 3.03
N ASP A 33 4.72 -9.84 2.57
CA ASP A 33 5.38 -11.05 3.10
C ASP A 33 6.91 -10.88 3.25
N ALA A 34 7.52 -10.25 2.25
CA ALA A 34 8.95 -10.01 2.19
C ALA A 34 9.41 -8.98 3.23
N TRP A 35 8.58 -7.99 3.53
CA TRP A 35 8.85 -6.97 4.53
C TRP A 35 8.73 -7.53 5.95
N GLU A 36 7.72 -8.36 6.18
CA GLU A 36 7.47 -9.06 7.45
C GLU A 36 8.60 -10.03 7.77
N SER A 37 8.95 -10.89 6.81
CA SER A 37 10.05 -11.86 6.94
C SER A 37 11.38 -11.16 7.25
N ALA A 38 11.63 -9.98 6.67
CA ALA A 38 12.83 -9.19 6.94
C ALA A 38 12.87 -8.59 8.36
N ARG A 39 11.73 -8.49 9.04
CA ARG A 39 11.58 -7.93 10.39
C ARG A 39 11.29 -8.97 11.47
N GLY A 40 11.28 -10.25 11.09
CA GLY A 40 11.03 -11.36 12.01
C GLY A 40 9.54 -11.52 12.36
N LEU A 41 8.66 -10.96 11.53
CA LEU A 41 7.22 -11.18 11.55
C LEU A 41 6.88 -12.41 10.70
N SER A 42 5.65 -12.89 10.83
CA SER A 42 5.14 -14.11 10.23
C SER A 42 4.10 -13.76 9.15
N PRO A 43 4.40 -13.98 7.86
CA PRO A 43 3.46 -13.77 6.72
C PRO A 43 2.20 -14.64 6.72
N ALA A 44 1.89 -15.28 7.82
CA ALA A 44 0.77 -16.20 8.01
C ALA A 44 0.02 -15.89 9.31
N ASP A 45 0.39 -14.81 10.01
CA ASP A 45 -0.23 -14.37 11.25
C ASP A 45 -0.85 -12.99 11.06
N PRO A 46 -2.15 -12.91 10.70
CA PRO A 46 -2.81 -11.65 10.39
C PRO A 46 -2.96 -10.70 11.59
N SER A 47 -2.46 -11.08 12.78
CA SER A 47 -2.50 -10.26 13.99
C SER A 47 -1.17 -9.58 14.30
N ASP A 48 -0.09 -9.94 13.60
CA ASP A 48 1.25 -9.47 13.93
C ASP A 48 1.54 -8.04 13.46
N HIS A 49 0.69 -7.49 12.57
CA HIS A 49 0.64 -6.05 12.25
C HIS A 49 0.59 -5.14 13.49
N ALA A 50 0.00 -5.62 14.59
CA ALA A 50 -0.11 -4.89 15.85
C ALA A 50 1.14 -4.97 16.74
N THR A 51 2.17 -5.73 16.32
CA THR A 51 3.42 -5.89 17.07
C THR A 51 4.15 -4.57 17.16
N VAL A 52 4.53 -4.16 18.38
CA VAL A 52 5.30 -2.94 18.61
C VAL A 52 6.76 -3.18 18.23
N MET A 53 7.21 -2.43 17.23
CA MET A 53 8.57 -2.48 16.69
C MET A 53 9.55 -1.63 17.52
N PRO A 54 10.88 -1.77 17.30
CA PRO A 54 11.88 -0.96 18.00
C PRO A 54 11.74 0.55 17.82
N SER A 55 11.03 1.00 16.77
CA SER A 55 10.68 2.41 16.55
C SER A 55 9.66 2.94 17.58
N GLY A 56 8.98 2.06 18.31
CA GLY A 56 7.89 2.39 19.23
C GLY A 56 6.51 2.41 18.56
N TYR A 57 6.44 2.18 17.25
CA TYR A 57 5.21 2.07 16.47
C TYR A 57 4.86 0.62 16.19
N THR A 58 3.62 0.36 15.78
CA THR A 58 3.18 -0.95 15.30
C THR A 58 3.86 -1.30 13.97
N ALA A 59 3.96 -2.59 13.64
CA ALA A 59 4.56 -3.07 12.41
C ALA A 59 3.91 -2.43 11.17
N ILE A 60 2.59 -2.33 11.14
CA ILE A 60 1.86 -1.70 10.02
C ILE A 60 2.17 -0.22 9.86
N GLU A 61 2.34 0.52 10.96
CA GLU A 61 2.72 1.94 10.91
C GLU A 61 4.13 2.11 10.34
N ASP A 62 5.07 1.26 10.77
CA ASP A 62 6.46 1.26 10.29
C ASP A 62 6.53 0.89 8.80
N TYR A 63 5.68 -0.05 8.37
CA TYR A 63 5.54 -0.46 6.96
C TYR A 63 5.03 0.69 6.09
N ILE A 64 3.89 1.29 6.45
CA ILE A 64 3.28 2.40 5.71
C ILE A 64 4.21 3.60 5.65
N ASN A 65 4.89 3.92 6.75
CA ASN A 65 5.85 5.01 6.79
C ASN A 65 7.05 4.75 5.85
N GLY A 66 7.54 3.51 5.79
CA GLY A 66 8.58 3.11 4.84
C GLY A 66 8.15 3.23 3.38
N LEU A 67 6.93 2.82 3.05
CA LEU A 67 6.37 2.97 1.70
C LEU A 67 6.21 4.44 1.30
N ALA A 68 5.71 5.28 2.21
CA ALA A 68 5.55 6.72 1.98
C ALA A 68 6.90 7.39 1.72
N ALA A 69 7.95 7.00 2.45
CA ALA A 69 9.31 7.51 2.23
C ALA A 69 9.88 7.08 0.86
N ALA A 70 9.62 5.85 0.40
CA ALA A 70 10.09 5.37 -0.91
C ALA A 70 9.42 6.08 -2.11
N LEU A 71 8.22 6.64 -1.91
CA LEU A 71 7.47 7.39 -2.93
C LEU A 71 7.91 8.85 -3.07
N LEU A 72 8.69 9.37 -2.11
CA LEU A 72 9.24 10.73 -2.14
C LEU A 72 10.69 10.69 -2.64
N PRO A 73 10.98 11.11 -3.89
CA PRO A 73 12.35 11.22 -4.41
C PRO A 73 13.14 12.36 -3.76
#